data_AF-A0A8R1ITL4-F1
#
_entry.id   AF-A0A8R1ITL4-F1
#
_cell.length_a   1.000
_cell.length_b   1.000
_cell.length_c   1.000
_cell.angle_alpha   90.00
_cell.angle_beta   90.00
_cell.angle_gamma   90.00
#
_symmetry.space_group_name_H-M   'P 1'
#
loop_
_entity.id
_entity.type
_entity.pdbx_description
1 polymer ?
#
loop_
_entity_poly.entity_id
_entity_poly.type
_entity_poly.pdbx_seq_one_letter_code
_entity_poly.pdbx_strand_id
1 'polypeptide(L)'
;MVERLSDSVTSEKNPFYSRKGKGLPLVRVEESEKRVVSPGFETRDVQVNSVDGETDAGMQKFSDLCAQLRRGKEEENARIWELVKEFQDVFALDDKELGRTNVVECEIELLEAAQPIRQKPRPIPLALRPEIRKMLVKMINQGVIREH
;
A
#
# COMPACT_ATOMS: atom_id res chain seq x y z
N MET A 1 30.66 -63.26 14.05
CA MET A 1 31.32 -62.63 15.20
C MET A 1 31.49 -61.17 14.83
N VAL A 2 30.99 -60.26 15.68
CA VAL A 2 31.11 -58.77 15.67
C VAL A 2 30.54 -58.01 14.44
N GLU A 3 29.81 -56.88 14.52
CA GLU A 3 29.28 -56.06 15.61
C GLU A 3 28.20 -55.10 15.05
N ARG A 4 27.36 -54.57 15.95
CA ARG A 4 26.25 -53.62 15.71
C ARG A 4 26.77 -52.18 15.57
N LEU A 5 26.21 -51.42 14.62
CA LEU A 5 25.95 -49.96 14.71
C LEU A 5 24.67 -49.74 13.88
N SER A 6 23.44 -49.74 14.41
CA SER A 6 22.74 -48.70 15.20
C SER A 6 22.75 -47.30 14.58
N ASP A 7 22.15 -47.15 13.40
CA ASP A 7 21.74 -45.84 12.89
C ASP A 7 20.35 -45.50 13.45
N SER A 8 20.35 -44.82 14.59
CA SER A 8 19.17 -44.18 15.16
C SER A 8 18.81 -42.96 14.30
N VAL A 9 17.73 -43.06 13.52
CA VAL A 9 17.07 -41.92 12.89
C VAL A 9 16.51 -41.03 14.00
N THR A 10 17.27 -40.02 14.41
CA THR A 10 16.76 -38.96 15.29
C THR A 10 15.86 -38.06 14.46
N SER A 11 14.56 -38.37 14.50
CA SER A 11 13.49 -37.44 14.13
C SER A 11 13.50 -36.29 15.14
N GLU A 12 14.26 -35.24 14.84
CA GLU A 12 14.13 -33.96 15.54
C GLU A 12 12.75 -33.38 15.18
N LYS A 13 11.85 -33.51 16.15
CA LYS A 13 10.49 -32.99 16.10
C LYS A 13 10.54 -31.46 16.09
N ASN A 14 10.08 -30.89 14.98
CA ASN A 14 9.84 -29.46 14.82
C ASN A 14 8.90 -28.95 15.94
N PRO A 15 9.34 -28.03 16.83
CA PRO A 15 8.60 -27.71 18.07
C PRO A 15 7.43 -26.73 17.87
N PHE A 16 7.05 -26.42 16.64
CA PHE A 16 6.13 -25.31 16.37
C PHE A 16 4.63 -25.65 16.39
N TYR A 17 4.25 -26.92 16.56
CA TYR A 17 2.83 -27.28 16.54
C TYR A 17 2.45 -28.30 17.62
N SER A 18 2.06 -27.80 18.80
CA SER A 18 0.92 -28.33 19.56
C SER A 18 0.62 -27.45 20.78
N ARG A 19 -0.47 -26.69 20.71
CA ARG A 19 -1.29 -26.38 21.90
C ARG A 19 -2.76 -26.41 21.51
N LYS A 20 -3.46 -27.45 21.98
CA LYS A 20 -4.93 -27.42 22.10
C LYS A 20 -5.28 -26.37 23.16
N GLY A 21 -5.67 -25.17 22.72
CA GLY A 21 -6.20 -24.09 23.56
C GLY A 21 -7.71 -24.07 23.49
N LYS A 22 -8.37 -24.06 24.65
CA LYS A 22 -9.83 -24.00 24.81
C LYS A 22 -10.35 -22.66 24.27
N GLY A 23 -11.50 -22.70 23.59
CA GLY A 23 -12.13 -21.52 22.99
C GLY A 23 -12.40 -20.42 24.02
N LEU A 24 -11.91 -19.22 23.73
CA LEU A 24 -12.25 -18.00 24.43
C LEU A 24 -13.56 -17.44 23.86
N PRO A 25 -14.47 -16.91 24.69
CA PRO A 25 -15.77 -16.43 24.23
C PRO A 25 -15.62 -15.17 23.37
N LEU A 26 -16.42 -15.10 22.30
CA LEU A 26 -16.58 -13.93 21.43
C LEU A 26 -17.17 -12.78 22.26
N VAL A 27 -16.35 -11.78 22.58
CA VAL A 27 -16.82 -10.52 23.14
C VAL A 27 -17.28 -9.64 21.98
N ARG A 28 -18.55 -9.22 22.05
CA ARG A 28 -19.18 -8.29 21.12
C ARG A 28 -18.49 -6.93 21.24
N VAL A 29 -17.80 -6.50 20.18
CA VAL A 29 -17.19 -5.16 20.12
C VAL A 29 -18.27 -4.20 19.66
N GLU A 30 -18.73 -3.35 20.57
CA GLU A 30 -19.53 -2.17 20.22
C GLU A 30 -18.57 -1.12 19.66
N GLU A 31 -18.68 -0.82 18.36
CA GLU A 31 -17.92 0.24 17.71
C GLU A 31 -18.41 1.60 18.25
N SER A 32 -17.58 2.21 19.09
CA SER A 32 -17.72 3.63 19.41
C SER A 32 -16.59 4.37 18.72
N GLU A 33 -16.94 5.13 17.67
CA GLU A 33 -16.05 6.11 17.04
C GLU A 33 -15.73 7.21 18.05
N LYS A 34 -14.72 6.97 18.89
CA LYS A 34 -14.08 8.02 19.67
C LYS A 34 -12.79 8.39 18.97
N ARG A 35 -12.81 9.57 18.32
CA ARG A 35 -11.62 10.20 17.78
C ARG A 35 -10.65 10.45 18.94
N VAL A 36 -9.67 9.57 19.10
CA VAL A 36 -8.56 9.77 20.04
C VAL A 36 -7.70 10.87 19.47
N VAL A 37 -7.91 12.10 19.94
CA VAL A 37 -7.00 13.21 19.66
C VAL A 37 -5.89 13.12 20.71
N SER A 38 -4.73 12.62 20.29
CA SER A 38 -3.50 12.69 21.10
C SER A 38 -3.12 14.16 21.33
N PRO A 39 -2.79 14.57 22.57
CA PRO A 39 -2.39 15.95 22.83
C PRO A 39 -0.97 16.16 22.30
N GLY A 40 -0.82 16.99 21.27
CA GLY A 40 0.49 17.38 20.73
C GLY A 40 0.71 17.20 19.23
N PHE A 41 -0.34 16.94 18.43
CA PHE A 41 -0.18 16.89 16.98
C PHE A 41 -0.14 18.31 16.41
N GLU A 42 1.06 18.86 16.22
CA GLU A 42 1.25 19.99 15.30
C GLU A 42 0.77 19.52 13.92
N THR A 43 -0.33 20.09 13.45
CA THR A 43 -0.82 19.88 12.09
C THR A 43 0.16 20.57 11.15
N ARG A 44 1.25 19.87 10.82
CA ARG A 44 1.98 20.14 9.58
C ARG A 44 0.97 20.04 8.45
N ASP A 45 1.01 20.96 7.50
CA ASP A 45 0.12 21.00 6.35
C ASP A 45 -0.02 19.59 5.76
N VAL A 46 -1.14 18.94 6.06
CA VAL A 46 -1.44 17.61 5.53
C VAL A 46 -1.77 17.85 4.07
N GLN A 47 -0.84 17.52 3.18
CA GLN A 47 -1.11 17.56 1.75
C GLN A 47 -2.00 16.37 1.38
N VAL A 48 -3.28 16.45 1.71
CA VAL A 48 -4.31 15.69 1.02
C VAL A 48 -4.58 16.47 -0.26
N ASN A 49 -4.25 15.89 -1.42
CA ASN A 49 -4.51 16.52 -2.71
C ASN A 49 -6.00 16.88 -2.77
N SER A 50 -6.31 18.17 -2.60
CA SER A 50 -7.64 18.70 -2.80
C SER A 50 -7.73 19.06 -4.27
N VAL A 51 -8.64 18.41 -5.01
CA VAL A 51 -8.85 18.75 -6.41
C VAL A 51 -9.72 20.00 -6.43
N ASP A 52 -9.15 21.13 -6.86
CA ASP A 52 -9.91 22.36 -7.07
C ASP A 52 -11.05 22.11 -8.06
N GLY A 53 -12.27 22.40 -7.62
CA GLY A 53 -13.49 22.22 -8.39
C GLY A 53 -13.53 23.09 -9.64
N GLU A 54 -14.17 22.55 -10.69
CA GLU A 54 -14.49 23.20 -11.97
C GLU A 54 -13.35 23.34 -12.99
N THR A 55 -12.52 22.30 -13.15
CA THR A 55 -11.62 22.16 -14.31
C THR A 55 -12.18 21.16 -15.34
N ASP A 56 -11.83 21.36 -16.62
CA ASP A 56 -12.15 20.44 -17.73
C ASP A 56 -11.73 18.99 -17.43
N ALA A 57 -10.58 18.82 -16.77
CA ALA A 57 -10.08 17.55 -16.28
C ALA A 57 -11.00 16.87 -15.25
N GLY A 58 -11.63 17.66 -14.36
CA GLY A 58 -12.62 17.17 -13.40
C GLY A 58 -13.89 16.66 -14.09
N MET A 59 -14.33 17.31 -15.16
CA MET A 59 -15.50 16.83 -15.93
C MET A 59 -15.19 15.52 -16.65
N GLN A 60 -14.00 15.39 -17.25
CA GLN A 60 -13.59 14.14 -17.91
C GLN A 60 -13.48 12.99 -16.93
N LYS A 61 -12.84 13.20 -15.76
CA LYS A 61 -12.71 12.19 -14.70
C LYS A 61 -14.07 11.68 -14.23
N PHE A 62 -15.03 12.57 -14.00
CA PHE A 62 -16.39 12.20 -13.62
C PHE A 62 -17.05 11.33 -14.69
N SER A 63 -16.97 11.74 -15.96
CA SER A 63 -17.50 10.98 -17.09
C SER A 63 -16.91 9.58 -17.17
N ASP A 64 -15.58 9.45 -17.05
CA ASP A 64 -14.87 8.18 -17.13
C ASP A 64 -15.25 7.23 -15.97
N LEU A 65 -15.34 7.76 -14.74
CA LEU A 65 -15.83 6.99 -13.59
C LEU A 65 -17.27 6.53 -13.79
N CYS A 66 -18.15 7.40 -14.27
CA CYS A 66 -19.54 7.05 -14.57
C CYS A 66 -19.63 5.94 -15.63
N ALA A 67 -18.77 5.97 -16.66
CA ALA A 67 -18.71 4.94 -17.68
C ALA A 67 -18.22 3.59 -17.13
N GLN A 68 -17.16 3.59 -16.31
CA GLN A 68 -16.59 2.37 -15.74
C GLN A 68 -17.51 1.71 -14.69
N LEU A 69 -18.19 2.52 -13.89
CA LEU A 69 -19.03 2.09 -12.77
C LEU A 69 -20.49 1.85 -13.15
N ARG A 70 -20.91 2.13 -14.39
CA ARG A 70 -22.27 1.88 -14.88
C ARG A 70 -22.65 0.40 -14.75
N ARG A 71 -23.75 0.08 -14.06
CA ARG A 71 -24.27 -1.28 -13.87
C ARG A 71 -25.80 -1.29 -13.92
N GLY A 72 -26.37 -2.44 -14.29
CA GLY A 72 -27.80 -2.70 -14.09
C GLY A 72 -28.73 -1.61 -14.64
N LYS A 73 -29.65 -1.15 -13.80
CA LYS A 73 -30.71 -0.18 -14.14
C LYS A 73 -30.28 1.25 -13.85
N GLU A 74 -30.91 2.22 -14.52
CA GLU A 74 -30.57 3.64 -14.34
C GLU A 74 -30.85 4.18 -12.93
N GLU A 75 -31.81 3.60 -12.20
CA GLU A 75 -32.07 3.96 -10.79
C GLU A 75 -30.90 3.60 -9.86
N GLU A 76 -30.20 2.50 -10.13
CA GLU A 76 -29.01 2.09 -9.38
C GLU A 76 -27.82 3.00 -9.74
N ASN A 77 -27.68 3.32 -11.03
CA ASN A 77 -26.65 4.23 -11.49
C ASN A 77 -26.82 5.64 -10.94
N ALA A 78 -28.05 6.11 -10.72
CA ALA A 78 -28.34 7.41 -10.09
C ALA A 78 -27.59 7.59 -8.77
N ARG A 79 -27.68 6.59 -7.89
CA ARG A 79 -26.99 6.60 -6.60
C ARG A 79 -25.47 6.52 -6.75
N ILE A 80 -24.99 5.80 -7.75
CA ILE A 80 -23.55 5.71 -8.04
C ILE A 80 -23.01 7.06 -8.51
N TRP A 81 -23.72 7.77 -9.40
CA TRP A 81 -23.29 9.09 -9.89
C TRP A 81 -23.28 10.14 -8.79
N GLU A 82 -24.25 10.11 -7.87
CA GLU A 82 -24.25 10.97 -6.68
C GLU A 82 -23.02 10.71 -5.81
N LEU A 83 -22.70 9.44 -5.53
CA LEU A 83 -21.52 9.06 -4.74
C LEU A 83 -20.21 9.43 -5.44
N VAL A 84 -20.10 9.20 -6.74
CA VAL A 84 -18.91 9.55 -7.54
C VAL A 84 -18.72 11.07 -7.59
N LYS A 85 -19.81 11.83 -7.63
CA LYS A 85 -19.76 13.30 -7.60
C LYS A 85 -19.31 13.82 -6.23
N GLU A 86 -19.79 13.21 -5.15
CA GLU A 86 -19.46 13.62 -3.79
C GLU A 86 -18.01 13.27 -3.41
N PHE A 87 -17.53 12.08 -3.80
CA PHE A 87 -16.21 11.56 -3.42
C PHE A 87 -15.24 11.47 -4.61
N GLN A 88 -15.30 12.45 -5.51
CA GLN A 88 -14.50 12.45 -6.75
C GLN A 88 -12.99 12.41 -6.48
N ASP A 89 -12.55 13.00 -5.39
CA ASP A 89 -11.16 13.06 -4.91
C ASP A 89 -10.63 11.71 -4.41
N VAL A 90 -11.51 10.82 -3.95
CA VAL A 90 -11.15 9.48 -3.43
C VAL A 90 -10.72 8.53 -4.56
N PHE A 91 -11.32 8.66 -5.74
CA PHE A 91 -11.02 7.78 -6.87
C PHE A 91 -9.79 8.27 -7.63
N ALA A 92 -8.90 7.35 -8.02
CA ALA A 92 -7.79 7.62 -8.93
C ALA A 92 -7.99 6.88 -10.26
N LEU A 93 -7.93 7.59 -11.37
CA LEU A 93 -7.99 7.03 -12.74
C LEU A 93 -6.60 6.89 -13.38
N ASP A 94 -5.65 7.73 -12.99
CA ASP A 94 -4.24 7.67 -13.40
C ASP A 94 -3.36 7.66 -12.16
N ASP A 95 -2.16 7.12 -12.29
CA ASP A 95 -1.18 7.01 -11.21
C ASP A 95 -0.71 8.38 -10.68
N LYS A 96 -0.93 9.45 -11.45
CA LYS A 96 -0.64 10.83 -11.03
C LYS A 96 -1.62 11.35 -9.98
N GLU A 97 -2.80 10.75 -9.89
CA GLU A 97 -3.85 11.11 -8.95
C GLU A 97 -3.68 10.43 -7.59
N LEU A 98 -2.71 9.51 -7.47
CA LEU A 98 -2.42 8.84 -6.21
C LEU A 98 -1.99 9.88 -5.16
N GLY A 99 -2.77 9.96 -4.07
CA GLY A 99 -2.49 10.82 -2.94
C GLY A 99 -1.20 10.42 -2.21
N ARG A 100 -0.60 11.38 -1.52
CA ARG A 100 0.56 11.17 -0.64
C ARG A 100 0.24 11.69 0.75
N THR A 101 0.96 11.22 1.76
CA THR A 101 0.83 11.73 3.12
C THR A 101 2.20 11.84 3.76
N ASN A 102 2.41 12.93 4.47
CA ASN A 102 3.58 13.20 5.32
C ASN A 102 3.19 13.23 6.81
N VAL A 103 1.99 12.74 7.15
CA VAL A 103 1.49 12.67 8.54
C VAL A 103 2.41 11.83 9.41
N VAL A 104 3.01 10.78 8.84
CA VAL A 104 4.02 9.95 9.50
C VAL A 104 5.16 9.72 8.52
N GLU A 105 6.39 9.94 8.98
CA GLU A 105 7.59 9.53 8.27
C GLU A 105 8.08 8.19 8.84
N CYS A 106 8.47 7.26 7.97
CA CYS A 106 9.03 5.98 8.38
C CYS A 106 10.52 6.15 8.64
N GLU A 107 10.91 6.18 9.91
CA GLU A 107 12.31 6.13 10.32
C GLU A 107 12.79 4.68 10.32
N ILE A 108 13.88 4.41 9.59
CA ILE A 108 14.51 3.09 9.53
C ILE A 108 15.72 3.14 10.46
N GLU A 109 15.57 2.58 11.66
CA GLU A 109 16.65 2.47 12.64
C GLU A 109 17.74 1.51 12.14
N LEU A 110 18.99 1.93 12.28
CA LEU A 110 20.16 1.12 11.96
C LEU A 110 20.79 0.57 13.24
N LEU A 111 21.58 -0.50 13.10
CA LEU A 111 22.47 -0.95 14.18
C LEU A 111 23.57 0.09 14.41
N GLU A 112 24.00 0.27 15.66
CA GLU A 112 25.00 1.28 16.03
C GLU A 112 26.33 1.16 15.25
N ALA A 113 26.75 -0.06 14.91
CA ALA A 113 27.96 -0.33 14.14
C ALA A 113 27.75 -0.30 12.61
N ALA A 114 26.55 -0.02 12.12
CA ALA A 114 26.26 -0.06 10.68
C ALA A 114 26.97 1.10 9.94
N GLN A 115 27.53 0.78 8.78
CA GLN A 115 28.23 1.74 7.91
C GLN A 115 27.61 1.68 6.50
N PRO A 116 27.56 2.80 5.75
CA PRO A 116 27.05 2.80 4.38
C PRO A 116 27.82 1.83 3.48
N ILE A 117 27.10 0.95 2.77
CA ILE A 117 27.70 -0.02 1.86
C ILE A 117 27.49 0.43 0.42
N ARG A 118 28.59 0.70 -0.30
CA ARG A 118 28.54 1.00 -1.74
C ARG A 118 28.76 -0.28 -2.56
N GLN A 119 27.70 -0.78 -3.19
CA GLN A 119 27.76 -1.95 -4.06
C GLN A 119 27.68 -1.53 -5.53
N LYS A 120 28.52 -2.14 -6.39
CA LYS A 120 28.44 -1.92 -7.83
C LYS A 120 27.18 -2.57 -8.41
N PRO A 121 26.32 -1.84 -9.16
CA PRO A 121 25.18 -2.44 -9.82
C PRO A 121 25.58 -3.52 -10.82
N ARG A 122 24.74 -4.55 -10.97
CA ARG A 122 24.92 -5.56 -12.03
C ARG A 122 24.58 -4.94 -13.40
N PRO A 123 25.32 -5.27 -14.48
CA PRO A 123 25.00 -4.77 -15.81
C PRO A 123 23.60 -5.18 -16.27
N ILE A 124 22.84 -4.23 -16.81
CA ILE A 124 21.50 -4.46 -17.35
C ILE A 124 21.60 -4.96 -18.81
N PRO A 125 20.99 -6.11 -19.15
CA PRO A 125 20.91 -6.62 -20.52
C PRO A 125 20.31 -5.61 -21.51
N LEU A 126 20.85 -5.53 -22.72
CA LEU A 126 20.44 -4.53 -23.72
C LEU A 126 18.94 -4.60 -24.04
N ALA A 127 18.38 -5.80 -24.13
CA ALA A 127 16.97 -6.02 -24.44
C ALA A 127 16.01 -5.41 -23.41
N LEU A 128 16.41 -5.32 -22.13
CA LEU A 128 15.55 -4.83 -21.03
C LEU A 128 15.67 -3.33 -20.78
N ARG A 129 16.73 -2.68 -21.29
CA ARG A 129 16.98 -1.25 -21.11
C ARG A 129 15.80 -0.34 -21.52
N PRO A 130 15.11 -0.53 -22.66
CA PRO A 130 14.01 0.35 -23.03
C PRO A 130 12.83 0.27 -22.06
N GLU A 131 12.52 -0.93 -21.57
CA GLU A 131 11.43 -1.14 -20.61
C GLU A 131 11.77 -0.54 -19.23
N ILE A 132 12.97 -0.79 -18.73
CA ILE A 132 13.44 -0.22 -17.47
C ILE A 132 13.44 1.31 -17.53
N ARG A 133 13.86 1.91 -18.65
CA ARG A 133 13.79 3.38 -18.84
C ARG A 133 12.36 3.90 -18.76
N LYS A 134 11.39 3.21 -19.37
CA LYS A 134 9.97 3.59 -19.28
C LYS A 134 9.48 3.53 -17.83
N MET A 135 9.85 2.49 -17.08
CA MET A 135 9.50 2.35 -15.67
C MET A 135 10.11 3.47 -14.82
N LEU A 136 11.39 3.79 -15.03
CA LEU A 136 12.06 4.88 -14.30
C LEU A 136 11.37 6.23 -14.54
N VAL A 137 11.09 6.57 -15.80
CA VAL A 137 10.36 7.81 -16.14
C VAL A 137 8.98 7.82 -15.49
N LYS A 138 8.26 6.69 -15.52
CA LYS A 138 6.97 6.56 -14.85
C LYS A 138 7.08 6.83 -13.34
N MET A 139 8.03 6.20 -12.65
CA MET A 139 8.22 6.36 -11.20
C MET A 139 8.69 7.76 -10.79
N ILE A 140 9.51 8.42 -11.63
CA ILE A 140 9.90 9.82 -11.44
C ILE A 140 8.68 10.73 -11.57
N ASN A 141 7.87 10.56 -12.62
CA ASN A 141 6.65 11.35 -12.84
C ASN A 141 5.62 11.13 -11.72
N GLN A 142 5.54 9.91 -11.19
CA GLN A 142 4.74 9.56 -10.01
C GLN A 142 5.34 10.03 -8.68
N GLY A 143 6.55 10.61 -8.68
CA GLY A 143 7.26 11.07 -7.47
C GLY A 143 7.60 9.98 -6.46
N VAL A 144 7.63 8.71 -6.87
CA VAL A 144 8.02 7.56 -6.03
C VAL A 144 9.54 7.53 -5.85
N ILE A 145 10.29 7.95 -6.87
CA ILE A 145 11.75 8.10 -6.85
C ILE A 145 12.14 9.52 -7.24
N ARG A 146 13.33 9.95 -6.82
CA ARG A 146 13.90 11.27 -7.10
C ARG A 146 15.21 11.13 -7.87
N GLU A 147 15.47 12.06 -8.78
CA GLU A 147 16.76 12.18 -9.46
C GLU A 147 17.76 12.88 -8.53
N HIS A 148 19.01 12.40 -8.51
CA HIS A 148 20.11 12.86 -7.65
C HIS A 148 21.34 13.17 -8.48
#